data_AF-A0A6L3ER38-F1
#
_entry.id   AF-A0A6L3ER38-F1
#
_cell.length_a   1.000
_cell.length_b   1.000
_cell.length_c   1.000
_cell.angle_alpha   90.00
_cell.angle_beta   90.00
_cell.angle_gamma   90.00
#
_symmetry.space_group_name_H-M   'P 1'
#
loop_
_entity.id
_entity.type
_entity.pdbx_description
1 polymer ?
#
loop_
_entity_poly.entity_id
_entity_poly.type
_entity_poly.pdbx_seq_one_letter_code
_entity_poly.pdbx_strand_id
1 'polypeptide(L)'
;MNMSSKKRLLTALDGGIPDRLPVTTHHLQPYFADKYMNGMSDLEMFDHFGMDAIFWSSPYLPETNKGAYFDPEQEAPTNPRFCRRIVSSDWRISSEEIPNPKYKTTRYTITTPKGSLTTVMQSNDYTTWATEHLIKEKKDIDIIGEYVTAPLGDV
;
A
#
# COMPACT_ATOMS: atom_id res chain seq x y z
N MET A 1 -11.18 -19.58 30.90
CA MET A 1 -11.77 -19.81 29.56
C MET A 1 -10.87 -19.13 28.55
N ASN A 2 -10.51 -19.81 27.45
CA ASN A 2 -9.68 -19.21 26.40
C ASN A 2 -10.56 -18.31 25.51
N MET A 3 -10.19 -17.05 25.31
CA MET A 3 -10.88 -16.12 24.41
C MET A 3 -10.48 -16.42 22.95
N SER A 4 -11.34 -16.06 21.99
CA SER A 4 -10.92 -16.01 20.59
C SER A 4 -9.99 -14.82 20.35
N SER A 5 -9.22 -14.84 19.25
CA SER A 5 -8.38 -13.70 18.83
C SER A 5 -9.17 -12.38 18.81
N LYS A 6 -10.31 -12.36 18.11
CA LYS A 6 -11.20 -11.20 18.04
C LYS A 6 -11.66 -10.72 19.42
N LYS A 7 -12.13 -11.63 20.27
CA LYS A 7 -12.64 -11.25 21.61
C LYS A 7 -11.51 -10.70 22.48
N ARG A 8 -10.31 -11.25 22.39
CA ARG A 8 -9.13 -10.81 23.11
C ARG A 8 -8.73 -9.39 22.72
N LEU A 9 -8.63 -9.11 21.42
CA LEU A 9 -8.32 -7.76 20.91
C LEU A 9 -9.38 -6.74 21.32
N LEU A 10 -10.67 -7.04 21.14
CA LEU A 10 -11.74 -6.13 21.53
C LEU A 10 -11.75 -5.85 23.03
N THR A 11 -11.56 -6.89 23.86
CA THR A 11 -11.48 -6.70 25.33
C THR A 11 -10.34 -5.76 25.71
N ALA A 12 -9.17 -5.87 25.06
CA ALA A 12 -8.05 -4.99 25.32
C ALA A 12 -8.30 -3.55 24.84
N LEU A 13 -8.92 -3.37 23.67
CA LEU A 13 -9.29 -2.06 23.12
C LEU A 13 -10.32 -1.33 23.99
N ASP A 14 -11.25 -2.08 24.59
CA ASP A 14 -12.25 -1.55 25.53
C ASP A 14 -11.69 -1.28 26.94
N GLY A 15 -10.37 -1.48 27.15
CA GLY A 15 -9.71 -1.29 28.45
C GLY A 15 -9.99 -2.38 29.49
N GLY A 16 -10.54 -3.52 29.07
CA GLY A 16 -10.77 -4.69 29.92
C GLY A 16 -9.51 -5.54 30.16
N ILE A 17 -9.68 -6.64 30.89
CA ILE A 17 -8.62 -7.61 31.18
C ILE A 17 -8.83 -8.85 30.29
N PRO A 18 -8.10 -9.01 29.17
CA PRO A 18 -8.15 -10.21 28.36
C PRO A 18 -7.55 -11.42 29.09
N ASP A 19 -7.77 -12.61 28.54
CA ASP A 19 -7.21 -13.87 29.06
C ASP A 19 -5.67 -13.98 28.91
N ARG A 20 -5.07 -13.21 28.00
CA ARG A 20 -3.62 -12.93 27.91
C ARG A 20 -3.39 -11.60 27.17
N LEU A 21 -2.16 -11.09 27.22
CA LEU A 21 -1.73 -9.96 26.38
C LEU A 21 -1.95 -10.31 24.88
N PRO A 22 -2.75 -9.53 24.12
CA PRO A 22 -2.87 -9.74 22.69
C PRO A 22 -1.54 -9.49 21.97
N VAL A 23 -1.24 -10.30 20.95
CA VAL A 23 0.01 -10.19 20.17
C VAL A 23 -0.31 -10.19 18.68
N THR A 24 0.18 -9.18 17.94
CA THR A 24 -0.09 -9.02 16.50
C THR A 24 1.12 -8.40 15.79
N THR A 25 1.04 -8.20 14.47
CA THR A 25 2.08 -7.54 13.65
C THR A 25 1.48 -6.50 12.72
N HIS A 26 2.29 -5.47 12.40
CA HIS A 26 1.89 -4.37 11.51
C HIS A 26 1.71 -4.83 10.07
N HIS A 27 2.43 -5.85 9.59
CA HIS A 27 2.18 -6.59 8.34
C HIS A 27 2.95 -7.93 8.36
N LEU A 28 2.58 -8.85 7.47
CA LEU A 28 3.38 -10.03 7.12
C LEU A 28 4.00 -9.84 5.74
N GLN A 29 5.31 -10.14 5.64
CA GLN A 29 6.05 -9.98 4.40
C GLN A 29 5.77 -11.18 3.47
N PRO A 30 5.31 -10.94 2.22
CA PRO A 30 5.02 -12.03 1.27
C PRO A 30 6.19 -12.99 1.07
N TYR A 31 7.41 -12.47 0.89
CA TYR A 31 8.62 -13.31 0.78
C TYR A 31 8.80 -14.27 1.96
N PHE A 32 8.55 -13.81 3.19
CA PHE A 32 8.69 -14.67 4.36
C PHE A 32 7.67 -15.81 4.32
N ALA A 33 6.42 -15.48 3.97
CA ALA A 33 5.35 -16.45 3.82
C ALA A 33 5.68 -17.49 2.73
N ASP A 34 6.05 -17.02 1.53
CA ASP A 34 6.33 -17.88 0.38
C ASP A 34 7.57 -18.76 0.60
N LYS A 35 8.64 -18.19 1.19
CA LYS A 35 9.92 -18.90 1.31
C LYS A 35 10.02 -19.80 2.53
N TYR A 36 9.47 -19.38 3.67
CA TYR A 36 9.66 -20.08 4.95
C TYR A 36 8.40 -20.70 5.51
N MET A 37 7.23 -20.33 4.98
CA MET A 37 5.92 -20.76 5.49
C MET A 37 5.06 -21.42 4.42
N ASN A 38 5.67 -21.91 3.32
CA ASN A 38 4.98 -22.61 2.22
C ASN A 38 3.81 -21.82 1.61
N GLY A 39 3.90 -20.49 1.56
CA GLY A 39 2.86 -19.64 0.98
C GLY A 39 1.59 -19.49 1.84
N MET A 40 1.69 -19.69 3.16
CA MET A 40 0.58 -19.42 4.08
C MET A 40 0.02 -18.00 3.89
N SER A 41 -1.30 -17.89 3.87
CA SER A 41 -2.01 -16.62 3.98
C SER A 41 -1.78 -15.95 5.33
N ASP A 42 -2.08 -14.66 5.43
CA ASP A 42 -1.95 -13.90 6.68
C ASP A 42 -2.73 -14.56 7.84
N LEU A 43 -3.92 -15.11 7.58
CA LEU A 43 -4.72 -15.80 8.61
C LEU A 43 -4.11 -17.12 9.05
N GLU A 44 -3.64 -17.94 8.12
CA GLU A 44 -2.96 -19.21 8.44
C GLU A 44 -1.69 -18.96 9.26
N MET A 45 -0.98 -17.87 8.97
CA MET A 45 0.17 -17.42 9.75
C MET A 45 -0.22 -17.04 11.18
N PHE A 46 -1.27 -16.26 11.37
CA PHE A 46 -1.74 -15.90 12.71
C PHE A 46 -2.13 -17.15 13.53
N ASP A 47 -2.82 -18.11 12.90
CA ASP A 47 -3.16 -19.38 13.54
C ASP A 47 -1.92 -20.22 13.85
N HIS A 48 -0.97 -20.32 12.92
CA HIS A 48 0.27 -21.09 13.08
C HIS A 48 1.11 -20.60 14.28
N PHE A 49 1.21 -19.27 14.46
CA PHE A 49 1.98 -18.68 15.56
C PHE A 49 1.15 -18.42 16.83
N GLY A 50 -0.16 -18.71 16.83
CA GLY A 50 -1.05 -18.44 17.97
C GLY A 50 -1.23 -16.93 18.26
N MET A 51 -1.07 -16.10 17.24
CA MET A 51 -1.17 -14.65 17.31
C MET A 51 -2.62 -14.17 17.09
N ASP A 52 -2.88 -12.94 17.48
CA ASP A 52 -4.18 -12.28 17.34
C ASP A 52 -4.24 -11.54 15.99
N ALA A 53 -4.98 -12.14 15.06
CA ALA A 53 -5.15 -11.64 13.70
C ALA A 53 -5.68 -10.19 13.64
N ILE A 54 -4.97 -9.35 12.88
CA ILE A 54 -5.43 -8.04 12.42
C ILE A 54 -5.46 -8.04 10.89
N PHE A 55 -6.56 -7.57 10.34
CA PHE A 55 -6.70 -7.36 8.90
C PHE A 55 -6.41 -5.90 8.57
N TRP A 56 -5.39 -5.69 7.74
CA TRP A 56 -5.00 -4.37 7.26
C TRP A 56 -5.64 -4.10 5.90
N SER A 57 -6.53 -3.13 5.84
CA SER A 57 -7.12 -2.64 4.59
C SER A 57 -6.79 -1.16 4.37
N SER A 58 -6.72 -0.78 3.10
CA SER A 58 -6.56 0.61 2.67
C SER A 58 -7.77 1.06 1.85
N PRO A 59 -8.93 1.29 2.50
CA PRO A 59 -10.18 1.57 1.81
C PRO A 59 -10.20 3.06 1.42
N TYR A 60 -9.82 3.34 0.17
CA TYR A 60 -9.81 4.70 -0.38
C TYR A 60 -10.70 4.81 -1.61
N LEU A 61 -11.38 5.95 -1.73
CA LEU A 61 -12.21 6.30 -2.87
C LEU A 61 -11.72 7.60 -3.55
N PRO A 62 -11.90 7.72 -4.87
CA PRO A 62 -11.67 8.99 -5.55
C PRO A 62 -12.71 10.04 -5.15
N GLU A 63 -12.27 11.28 -4.96
CA GLU A 63 -13.19 12.43 -4.83
C GLU A 63 -13.74 12.82 -6.22
N THR A 64 -14.80 12.13 -6.65
CA THR A 64 -15.38 12.28 -8.00
C THR A 64 -15.87 13.69 -8.31
N ASN A 65 -16.32 14.44 -7.30
CA ASN A 65 -16.70 15.85 -7.44
C ASN A 65 -15.54 16.76 -7.89
N LYS A 66 -14.28 16.36 -7.66
CA LYS A 66 -13.08 17.03 -8.15
C LYS A 66 -12.48 16.37 -9.39
N GLY A 67 -13.25 15.52 -10.07
CA GLY A 67 -12.81 14.83 -11.29
C GLY A 67 -11.78 13.73 -11.07
N ALA A 68 -11.58 13.28 -9.82
CA ALA A 68 -10.72 12.13 -9.54
C ALA A 68 -11.46 10.83 -9.87
N TYR A 69 -10.73 9.81 -10.31
CA TYR A 69 -11.25 8.49 -10.61
C TYR A 69 -10.17 7.42 -10.38
N PHE A 70 -10.58 6.16 -10.24
CA PHE A 70 -9.63 5.06 -10.19
C PHE A 70 -8.93 4.90 -11.53
N ASP A 71 -7.61 4.78 -11.50
CA ASP A 71 -6.80 4.61 -12.68
C ASP A 71 -7.19 3.35 -13.47
N PRO A 72 -7.66 3.49 -14.72
CA PRO A 72 -8.05 2.35 -15.55
C PRO A 72 -6.84 1.55 -16.05
N GLU A 73 -5.63 2.12 -16.03
CA GLU A 73 -4.41 1.44 -16.47
C GLU A 73 -3.81 0.54 -15.38
N GLN A 74 -4.33 0.61 -14.15
CA GLN A 74 -3.91 -0.26 -13.07
C GLN A 74 -4.89 -1.41 -12.89
N GLU A 75 -4.38 -2.64 -12.93
CA GLU A 75 -5.13 -3.80 -12.43
C GLU A 75 -5.47 -3.64 -10.95
N ALA A 76 -6.69 -4.01 -10.57
CA ALA A 76 -7.11 -3.93 -9.18
C ALA A 76 -6.20 -4.80 -8.30
N PRO A 77 -5.62 -4.25 -7.21
CA PRO A 77 -4.79 -5.05 -6.32
C PRO A 77 -5.59 -6.20 -5.72
N THR A 78 -5.02 -7.41 -5.79
CA THR A 78 -5.61 -8.61 -5.15
C THR A 78 -5.40 -8.61 -3.64
N ASN A 79 -4.39 -7.87 -3.16
CA ASN A 79 -4.09 -7.72 -1.75
C ASN A 79 -4.70 -6.40 -1.22
N PRO A 80 -5.62 -6.46 -0.24
CA PRO A 80 -6.39 -5.31 0.25
C PRO A 80 -5.56 -4.26 0.99
N ARG A 81 -4.27 -4.55 1.27
CA ARG A 81 -3.31 -3.57 1.79
C ARG A 81 -2.93 -2.52 0.75
N PHE A 82 -2.98 -2.86 -0.53
CA PHE A 82 -2.61 -1.97 -1.61
C PHE A 82 -3.84 -1.24 -2.16
N CYS A 83 -3.68 0.06 -2.34
CA CYS A 83 -4.73 0.92 -2.88
C CYS A 83 -4.75 0.85 -4.40
N ARG A 84 -5.94 0.99 -4.97
CA ARG A 84 -6.06 1.39 -6.37
C ARG A 84 -5.54 2.84 -6.50
N ARG A 85 -4.76 3.11 -7.53
CA ARG A 85 -4.28 4.44 -7.89
C ARG A 85 -5.49 5.31 -8.22
N ILE A 86 -5.47 6.53 -7.71
CA ILE A 86 -6.48 7.55 -7.98
C ILE A 86 -5.80 8.65 -8.78
N VAL A 87 -6.34 8.92 -9.96
CA VAL A 87 -5.83 9.89 -10.95
C VAL A 87 -6.92 10.90 -11.31
N SER A 88 -6.54 11.96 -12.01
CA SER A 88 -7.46 12.96 -12.56
C SER A 88 -7.02 13.34 -13.98
N SER A 89 -7.76 14.25 -14.64
CA SER A 89 -7.32 14.79 -15.94
C SER A 89 -5.96 15.48 -15.87
N ASP A 90 -5.64 16.06 -14.71
CA ASP A 90 -4.50 16.95 -14.47
C ASP A 90 -3.40 16.26 -13.64
N TRP A 91 -3.63 15.02 -13.22
CA TRP A 91 -2.68 14.16 -12.52
C TRP A 91 -2.79 12.74 -13.06
N ARG A 92 -2.02 12.45 -14.11
CA ARG A 92 -2.02 11.15 -14.80
C ARG A 92 -0.72 10.43 -14.57
N ILE A 93 -0.77 9.15 -14.21
CA ILE A 93 0.42 8.35 -13.90
C ILE A 93 0.58 7.30 -14.99
N SER A 94 1.70 7.34 -15.72
CA SER A 94 2.12 6.26 -16.60
C SER A 94 3.37 5.57 -16.06
N SER A 95 3.64 4.36 -16.54
CA SER A 95 4.84 3.62 -16.17
C SER A 95 5.42 2.83 -17.33
N GLU A 96 6.74 2.74 -17.37
CA GLU A 96 7.47 1.91 -18.31
C GLU A 96 8.53 1.07 -17.58
N GLU A 97 8.74 -0.15 -18.05
CA GLU A 97 9.81 -1.00 -17.55
C GLU A 97 11.15 -0.59 -18.19
N ILE A 98 12.17 -0.41 -17.36
CA ILE A 98 13.53 -0.13 -17.82
C ILE A 98 14.35 -1.43 -17.69
N PRO A 99 15.05 -1.85 -18.75
CA PRO A 99 15.95 -2.99 -18.67
C PRO A 99 16.98 -2.83 -17.55
N ASN A 100 17.04 -3.80 -16.65
CA ASN A 100 18.06 -3.88 -15.63
C ASN A 100 18.40 -5.35 -15.38
N PRO A 101 19.69 -5.72 -15.28
CA PRO A 101 20.09 -7.13 -15.20
C PRO A 101 19.75 -7.79 -13.85
N LYS A 102 19.43 -7.01 -12.81
CA LYS A 102 19.30 -7.54 -11.43
C LYS A 102 17.97 -7.24 -10.78
N TYR A 103 17.40 -6.06 -11.01
CA TYR A 103 16.21 -5.59 -10.29
C TYR A 103 15.12 -5.22 -11.26
N LYS A 104 13.86 -5.56 -10.92
CA LYS A 104 12.71 -5.03 -11.62
C LYS A 104 12.75 -3.51 -11.50
N THR A 105 12.92 -2.82 -12.62
CA THR A 105 13.13 -1.37 -12.66
C THR A 105 12.01 -0.74 -13.45
N THR A 106 11.33 0.23 -12.85
CA THR A 106 10.17 0.89 -13.46
C THR A 106 10.34 2.40 -13.34
N ARG A 107 10.22 3.11 -14.46
CA ARG A 107 10.06 4.57 -14.44
C ARG A 107 8.59 4.89 -14.37
N TYR A 108 8.23 5.76 -13.45
CA TYR A 108 6.92 6.38 -13.38
C TYR A 108 7.03 7.82 -13.87
N THR A 109 6.05 8.22 -14.66
CA THR A 109 5.88 9.61 -15.11
C THR A 109 4.51 10.09 -14.68
N ILE A 110 4.49 11.19 -13.94
CA ILE A 110 3.27 11.89 -13.55
C ILE A 110 3.15 13.11 -14.45
N THR A 111 2.12 13.13 -15.29
CA THR A 111 1.84 14.23 -16.22
C THR A 111 0.84 15.19 -15.61
N THR A 112 1.22 16.48 -15.56
CA THR A 112 0.37 17.58 -15.07
C THR A 112 0.39 18.75 -16.07
N PRO A 113 -0.55 19.72 -15.97
CA PRO A 113 -0.55 20.91 -16.80
C PRO A 113 0.72 21.78 -16.69
N LYS A 114 1.43 21.75 -15.56
CA LYS A 114 2.66 22.54 -15.33
C LYS A 114 3.96 21.78 -15.58
N GLY A 115 3.87 20.60 -16.17
CA GLY A 115 5.00 19.75 -16.51
C GLY A 115 4.88 18.36 -15.89
N SER A 116 5.90 17.54 -16.15
CA SER A 116 5.92 16.15 -15.71
C SER A 116 6.92 15.95 -14.57
N LEU A 117 6.55 15.08 -13.63
CA LEU A 117 7.42 14.56 -12.59
C LEU A 117 7.81 13.13 -12.93
N THR A 118 9.07 12.76 -12.73
CA THR A 118 9.56 11.41 -13.00
C THR A 118 10.22 10.81 -11.78
N THR A 119 10.08 9.50 -11.60
CA THR A 119 10.81 8.75 -10.57
C THR A 119 11.14 7.38 -11.12
N VAL A 120 12.27 6.80 -10.71
CA VAL A 120 12.64 5.43 -11.05
C VAL A 120 12.66 4.63 -9.77
N MET A 121 11.90 3.54 -9.78
CA MET A 121 11.81 2.60 -8.68
C MET A 121 12.49 1.30 -9.08
N GLN A 122 13.20 0.70 -8.13
CA GLN A 122 13.69 -0.67 -8.25
C GLN A 122 13.07 -1.52 -7.17
N SER A 123 12.81 -2.79 -7.51
CA SER A 123 12.25 -3.76 -6.57
C SER A 123 12.99 -5.08 -6.63
N ASN A 124 13.03 -5.75 -5.48
CA ASN A 124 13.34 -7.16 -5.34
C ASN A 124 12.21 -7.84 -4.54
N ASP A 125 12.40 -9.12 -4.19
CA ASP A 125 11.35 -9.87 -3.49
C ASP A 125 11.04 -9.35 -2.08
N TYR A 126 11.91 -8.50 -1.51
CA TYR A 126 11.77 -8.00 -0.16
C TYR A 126 11.18 -6.60 -0.09
N THR A 127 11.58 -5.74 -1.02
CA THR A 127 11.37 -4.30 -0.89
C THR A 127 11.51 -3.56 -2.24
N THR A 128 11.05 -2.31 -2.23
CA THR A 128 11.09 -1.37 -3.34
C THR A 128 11.73 -0.06 -2.86
N TRP A 129 12.62 0.51 -3.66
CA TRP A 129 13.31 1.77 -3.34
C TRP A 129 13.37 2.69 -4.57
N ALA A 130 13.47 3.99 -4.32
CA ALA A 130 13.70 4.97 -5.38
C ALA A 130 15.19 4.99 -5.74
N THR A 131 15.49 4.93 -7.03
CA THR A 131 16.84 5.16 -7.58
C THR A 131 16.96 6.51 -8.27
N GLU A 132 15.83 7.12 -8.63
CA GLU A 132 15.72 8.52 -9.04
C GLU A 132 14.63 9.16 -8.20
N HIS A 133 14.92 10.31 -7.57
CA HIS A 133 13.97 11.02 -6.72
C HIS A 133 12.86 11.67 -7.58
N LEU A 134 11.62 11.60 -7.09
CA LEU A 134 10.48 12.27 -7.73
C LEU A 134 10.65 13.79 -7.75
N ILE A 135 11.02 14.36 -6.60
CA ILE A 135 11.26 15.80 -6.42
C ILE A 135 12.74 16.07 -6.72
N LYS A 136 13.00 16.84 -7.76
CA LYS A 136 14.36 17.24 -8.19
C LYS A 136 14.60 18.71 -7.86
N GLU A 137 13.56 19.52 -7.97
CA GLU A 137 13.58 20.95 -7.71
C GLU A 137 12.44 21.36 -6.78
N LYS A 138 12.56 22.51 -6.09
CA LYS A 138 11.52 22.98 -5.16
C LYS A 138 10.15 23.16 -5.83
N LYS A 139 10.14 23.63 -7.09
CA LYS A 139 8.91 23.81 -7.89
C LYS A 139 8.10 22.52 -8.07
N ASP A 140 8.74 21.36 -7.96
CA ASP A 140 8.05 20.08 -8.13
C ASP A 140 7.08 19.85 -6.95
N ILE A 141 7.39 20.39 -5.78
CA ILE A 141 6.50 20.37 -4.61
C ILE A 141 5.26 21.22 -4.89
N ASP A 142 5.41 22.36 -5.55
CA ASP A 142 4.28 23.23 -5.93
C ASP A 142 3.37 22.53 -6.95
N ILE A 143 3.94 21.80 -7.91
CA ILE A 143 3.19 20.96 -8.86
C ILE A 143 2.39 19.88 -8.11
N ILE A 144 3.00 19.20 -7.13
CA ILE A 144 2.31 18.20 -6.30
C ILE A 144 1.16 18.87 -5.54
N GLY A 145 1.43 19.98 -4.85
CA GLY A 145 0.42 20.66 -4.04
C GLY A 145 -0.78 21.17 -4.84
N GLU A 146 -0.60 21.49 -6.11
CA GLU A 146 -1.66 21.99 -6.99
C GLU A 146 -2.49 20.88 -7.64
N TYR A 147 -1.87 19.76 -8.03
CA TYR A 147 -2.53 18.77 -8.89
C TYR A 147 -2.76 17.39 -8.27
N VAL A 148 -2.05 17.03 -7.20
CA VAL A 148 -2.16 15.68 -6.62
C VAL A 148 -3.59 15.37 -6.20
N THR A 149 -4.04 14.14 -6.46
CA THR A 149 -5.34 13.68 -6.00
C THR A 149 -5.36 13.54 -4.48
N ALA A 150 -6.50 13.87 -3.86
CA ALA A 150 -6.75 13.67 -2.44
C ALA A 150 -7.82 12.58 -2.28
N PRO A 151 -7.43 11.33 -1.99
CA PRO A 151 -8.39 10.25 -1.76
C PRO A 151 -9.28 10.52 -0.54
N LEU A 152 -10.53 10.10 -0.64
CA LEU A 152 -11.44 10.03 0.50
C LEU A 152 -11.25 8.69 1.22
N GLY A 153 -11.42 8.67 2.53
CA GLY A 153 -11.53 7.42 3.29
C GLY A 153 -12.89 6.77 3.01
N ASP A 154 -12.86 5.47 2.73
CA ASP A 154 -14.05 4.61 2.60
C ASP A 154 -14.26 3.90 3.94
N VAL A 155 -14.94 4.58 4.87
CA VAL A 155 -15.22 4.15 6.25
C VAL A 155 -16.71 4.25 6.56
#